data_AF-A0A821MBV0-F1
#
_entry.id   AF-A0A821MBV0-F1
#
_cell.length_a   1.000
_cell.length_b   1.000
_cell.length_c   1.000
_cell.angle_alpha   90.00
_cell.angle_beta   90.00
_cell.angle_gamma   90.00
#
_symmetry.space_group_name_H-M   'P 1'
#
loop_
_entity.id
_entity.type
_entity.pdbx_description
1 polymer ?
#
loop_
_entity_poly.entity_id
_entity_poly.type
_entity_poly.pdbx_seq_one_letter_code
_entity_poly.pdbx_strand_id
1 'polypeptide(L)'
;LTPPEPPNYFWLLFKQLFAGFNGILWCGGILALLAYKAFGAVHPDPSNLALGILIFIVIILNSMLNSYQEIKSIKIVAAFS
;
A
#
# COMPACT_ATOMS: atom_id res chain seq x y z
N LEU A 1 30.20 6.95 9.02
CA LEU A 1 28.73 6.76 9.08
C LEU A 1 28.47 5.40 8.47
N THR A 2 28.12 4.40 9.28
CA THR A 2 27.92 3.02 8.83
C THR A 2 26.80 2.96 7.80
N PRO A 3 27.01 2.36 6.61
CA PRO A 3 25.94 2.16 5.65
C PRO A 3 24.87 1.29 6.32
N PRO A 4 23.58 1.69 6.29
CA PRO A 4 22.52 0.86 6.83
C PRO A 4 22.52 -0.47 6.07
N GLU A 5 22.48 -1.58 6.82
CA GLU A 5 22.35 -2.92 6.25
C GLU A 5 21.22 -2.93 5.20
N PRO A 6 21.42 -3.58 4.04
CA PRO A 6 20.39 -3.64 3.03
C PRO A 6 19.16 -4.33 3.65
N PRO A 7 18.03 -3.62 3.83
CA PRO A 7 16.85 -4.23 4.42
C PRO A 7 16.38 -5.34 3.50
N ASN A 8 15.96 -6.47 4.10
CA ASN A 8 15.38 -7.56 3.35
C ASN A 8 14.20 -7.03 2.51
N TYR A 9 14.23 -7.25 1.20
CA TYR A 9 13.26 -6.67 0.25
C TYR A 9 11.81 -6.98 0.63
N PHE A 10 11.56 -8.21 1.11
CA PHE A 10 10.24 -8.63 1.58
C PHE A 10 9.78 -7.84 2.81
N TRP A 11 10.70 -7.56 3.73
CA TRP A 11 10.41 -6.78 4.93
C TRP A 11 10.13 -5.31 4.61
N LEU A 12 10.89 -4.75 3.67
CA LEU A 12 10.69 -3.37 3.19
C LEU A 12 9.32 -3.22 2.54
N LEU A 13 8.97 -4.15 1.64
CA LEU A 13 7.67 -4.16 0.98
C LEU A 13 6.53 -4.31 2.00
N PHE A 14 6.68 -5.21 2.97
CA PHE A 14 5.69 -5.40 4.03
C PHE A 14 5.49 -4.14 4.86
N LYS A 15 6.57 -3.45 5.25
CA LYS A 15 6.49 -2.17 5.94
C LYS A 15 5.75 -1.13 5.09
N GLN A 16 6.08 -1.05 3.80
CA GLN A 16 5.46 -0.11 2.86
C GLN A 16 3.98 -0.40 2.58
N LEU A 17 3.53 -1.65 2.73
CA LEU A 17 2.11 -2.01 2.60
C LEU A 17 1.23 -1.40 3.69
N PHE A 18 1.80 -1.10 4.87
CA PHE A 18 1.05 -0.55 6.01
C PHE A 18 1.47 0.89 6.37
N ALA A 19 2.57 1.39 5.83
CA ALA A 19 3.09 2.72 6.15
C ALA A 19 2.48 3.85 5.28
N GLY A 20 2.50 5.06 5.84
CA GLY A 20 2.16 6.31 5.13
C GLY A 20 0.73 6.32 4.57
N PHE A 21 0.61 6.58 3.27
CA PHE A 21 -0.66 6.68 2.55
C PHE A 21 -1.42 5.34 2.45
N ASN A 22 -0.69 4.22 2.38
CA ASN A 22 -1.32 2.90 2.27
C ASN A 22 -2.16 2.56 3.52
N GLY A 23 -1.76 3.03 4.71
CA GLY A 23 -2.57 2.87 5.93
C GLY A 23 -3.95 3.53 5.84
N ILE A 24 -4.06 4.70 5.20
CA ILE A 24 -5.33 5.38 4.97
C ILE A 24 -6.18 4.61 3.94
N LEU A 25 -5.54 4.11 2.88
CA LEU A 25 -6.22 3.29 1.86
C LEU A 25 -6.78 1.99 2.44
N TRP A 26 -6.09 1.36 3.40
CA TRP A 26 -6.63 0.20 4.11
C TRP A 26 -7.95 0.51 4.81
N CYS A 27 -8.04 1.64 5.52
CA CYS A 27 -9.30 2.09 6.12
C CYS A 27 -10.37 2.36 5.06
N GLY A 28 -10.01 3.00 3.93
CA GLY A 28 -10.92 3.26 2.82
C GLY A 28 -11.45 1.99 2.15
N GLY A 29 -10.59 0.99 1.93
CA GLY A 29 -10.96 -0.31 1.37
C GLY A 29 -11.89 -1.09 2.29
N ILE A 30 -11.60 -1.13 3.60
CA ILE A 30 -12.50 -1.74 4.59
C ILE A 30 -13.84 -1.03 4.62
N LEU A 31 -13.86 0.31 4.55
CA LEU A 31 -15.09 1.09 4.53
C LEU A 31 -15.92 0.82 3.26
N ALA A 32 -15.28 0.67 2.10
CA ALA A 32 -15.95 0.32 0.85
C ALA A 32 -16.56 -1.09 0.87
N LEU A 33 -15.84 -2.07 1.45
CA LEU A 33 -16.35 -3.42 1.68
C LEU A 33 -17.52 -3.43 2.67
N LEU A 34 -17.42 -2.67 3.76
CA LEU A 34 -18.50 -2.52 4.73
C LEU A 34 -19.70 -1.80 4.12
N ALA A 35 -19.50 -0.81 3.24
CA ALA A 35 -20.60 -0.11 2.57
C ALA A 35 -21.43 -1.05 1.69
N TYR A 36 -20.78 -1.99 0.99
CA TYR A 36 -21.49 -3.03 0.24
C TYR A 36 -22.37 -3.92 1.12
N LYS A 37 -21.91 -4.26 2.34
CA LYS A 37 -22.63 -5.16 3.26
C LYS A 37 -23.63 -4.46 4.18
N ALA A 38 -23.33 -3.25 4.65
CA ALA A 38 -24.11 -2.50 5.66
C ALA A 38 -25.18 -1.60 5.03
N PHE A 39 -24.94 -1.05 3.84
CA PHE A 39 -25.92 -0.26 3.08
C PHE A 39 -26.55 -1.04 1.92
N GLY A 40 -26.37 -2.37 1.89
CA GLY A 40 -27.01 -3.26 0.92
C GLY A 40 -28.53 -3.30 1.13
N ALA A 41 -29.22 -2.24 0.69
CA ALA A 41 -30.63 -2.31 0.36
C ALA A 41 -30.83 -3.28 -0.82
N VAL A 42 -32.08 -3.63 -1.11
CA VAL A 42 -32.57 -4.69 -2.04
C VAL A 42 -31.79 -4.89 -3.35
N HIS A 43 -31.03 -3.89 -3.82
CA HIS A 43 -30.04 -4.00 -4.91
C HIS A 43 -28.68 -3.38 -4.50
N PRO A 44 -27.71 -4.17 -4.01
CA PRO A 44 -26.40 -3.64 -3.66
C PRO A 44 -25.64 -3.23 -4.93
N ASP A 45 -25.17 -1.98 -5.00
CA ASP A 45 -24.44 -1.48 -6.16
C ASP A 45 -23.07 -2.20 -6.26
N PRO A 46 -22.82 -2.98 -7.33
CA PRO A 46 -21.57 -3.69 -7.50
C PRO A 46 -20.36 -2.76 -7.62
N SER A 47 -20.57 -1.46 -7.87
CA SER A 47 -19.52 -0.45 -7.91
C SER A 47 -18.75 -0.32 -6.59
N ASN A 48 -19.43 -0.47 -5.44
CA ASN A 48 -18.77 -0.37 -4.13
C ASN A 48 -17.82 -1.55 -3.86
N LEU A 49 -18.19 -2.74 -4.32
CA LEU A 49 -17.33 -3.93 -4.25
C LEU A 49 -16.12 -3.78 -5.19
N ALA A 50 -16.35 -3.32 -6.42
CA ALA A 50 -15.29 -3.06 -7.39
C ALA A 50 -14.31 -1.99 -6.88
N LEU A 51 -14.81 -0.93 -6.25
CA LEU A 51 -14.00 0.12 -5.64
C LEU A 51 -13.14 -0.41 -4.49
N GLY A 52 -13.69 -1.27 -3.63
CA GLY A 52 -12.92 -1.95 -2.59
C GLY A 52 -11.76 -2.77 -3.17
N ILE A 53 -12.02 -3.59 -4.19
CA ILE A 53 -11.00 -4.41 -4.87
C ILE A 53 -9.94 -3.52 -5.53
N LEU A 54 -10.35 -2.45 -6.19
CA LEU A 54 -9.44 -1.51 -6.84
C LEU A 54 -8.47 -0.87 -5.83
N ILE A 55 -8.95 -0.52 -4.64
CA ILE A 55 -8.10 0.03 -3.56
C ILE A 55 -7.02 -0.97 -3.15
N PHE A 56 -7.32 -2.27 -3.06
CA PHE A 56 -6.29 -3.29 -2.78
C PHE A 56 -5.21 -3.34 -3.87
N ILE A 57 -5.59 -3.26 -5.14
CA ILE A 57 -4.64 -3.21 -6.26
C ILE A 57 -3.75 -1.96 -6.13
N VAL A 58 -4.34 -0.81 -5.82
CA VAL A 58 -3.60 0.45 -5.63
C VAL A 58 -2.62 0.35 -4.47
N ILE A 59 -2.97 -0.28 -3.34
CA ILE A 59 -2.06 -0.51 -2.20
C ILE A 59 -0.83 -1.32 -2.65
N ILE A 60 -1.02 -2.40 -3.40
CA ILE A 60 0.07 -3.24 -3.90
C ILE A 60 0.99 -2.42 -4.82
N LEU A 61 0.43 -1.72 -5.81
CA LEU A 61 1.22 -0.90 -6.74
C LEU A 61 2.00 0.21 -6.01
N ASN A 62 1.37 0.91 -5.08
CA ASN A 62 2.01 1.94 -4.26
C ASN A 62 3.16 1.36 -3.44
N SER A 63 2.97 0.20 -2.81
CA SER A 63 4.01 -0.45 -2.01
C SER A 63 5.22 -0.85 -2.85
N MET A 64 5.01 -1.34 -4.07
CA MET A 64 6.09 -1.69 -5.01
C MET A 64 6.87 -0.44 -5.44
N LEU A 65 6.17 0.64 -5.83
CA LEU A 65 6.80 1.88 -6.25
C LEU A 65 7.58 2.55 -5.11
N ASN A 66 7.01 2.60 -3.91
CA ASN A 66 7.68 3.15 -2.74
C ASN A 66 8.93 2.35 -2.37
N SER A 67 8.84 1.01 -2.37
CA SER A 67 10.01 0.16 -2.10
C SER A 67 11.11 0.35 -3.14
N TYR A 68 10.74 0.48 -4.42
CA TYR A 68 11.69 0.74 -5.49
C TYR A 68 12.38 2.10 -5.36
N GLN A 69 11.63 3.15 -5.01
CA GLN A 69 12.19 4.48 -4.77
C GLN A 69 13.14 4.50 -3.56
N GLU A 70 12.79 3.80 -2.48
CA GLU A 70 13.61 3.72 -1.28
C GLU A 70 14.93 2.98 -1.55
N ILE A 71 14.91 1.86 -2.29
CA ILE A 71 16.13 1.14 -2.68
C ILE A 71 17.04 2.02 -3.55
N LYS A 72 16.47 2.78 -4.48
CA LYS A 72 17.26 3.75 -5.27
C LYS A 72 17.86 4.84 -4.39
N SER A 73 17.09 5.38 -3.45
CA SER A 73 17.56 6.39 -2.51
C SER A 73 18.73 5.87 -1.67
N ILE A 74 18.63 4.66 -1.11
CA ILE A 74 19.71 4.01 -0.35
C ILE A 74 20.98 3.88 -1.20
N LYS A 75 20.87 3.43 -2.45
CA LYS A 75 22.02 3.31 -3.37
C LYS A 75 22.70 4.64 -3.64
N ILE A 76 21.92 5.71 -3.81
CA ILE A 76 22.44 7.05 -4.06
C ILE A 76 23.16 7.57 -2.81
N VAL A 77 22.57 7.43 -1.63
CA VAL A 77 23.20 7.83 -0.36
C VAL A 77 24.51 7.07 -0.14
N ALA A 78 24.53 5.77 -0.40
CA ALA A 78 25.74 4.95 -0.31
C ALA A 78 26.81 5.31 -1.35
N ALA A 79 26.43 5.88 -2.50
CA ALA A 79 27.39 6.32 -3.51
C ALA A 79 28.07 7.66 -3.15
N PHE A 80 27.47 8.45 -2.25
CA PHE A 80 28.03 9.72 -1.78
C PHE A 80 28.80 9.60 -0.45
N SER A 81 28.66 8.48 0.26
CA SER A 81 29.40 8.17 1.49
C SER A 81 30.66 7.38 1.21
#